data_AF-A0A2T0K328-F1
#
_entry.id   AF-A0A2T0K328-F1
#
_cell.length_a   1.000
_cell.length_b   1.000
_cell.length_c   1.000
_cell.angle_alpha   90.00
_cell.angle_beta   90.00
_cell.angle_gamma   90.00
#
_symmetry.space_group_name_H-M   'P 1'
#
loop_
_entity.id
_entity.type
_entity.pdbx_description
1 polymer ?
#
loop_
_entity_poly.entity_id
_entity_poly.type
_entity_poly.pdbx_seq_one_letter_code
_entity_poly.pdbx_strand_id
1 'polypeptide(L)'
;MSTTTVSPVISQTASALRRLYFVRAAFAVVWAALTMAVAGELNLITAVLFVIYPLFDVGAAVYDLRSSRSGTSPALLYVNIAVSTITAIGLAVAAASGIPAMLVVWGAWAVVAGVVQLIVGVNRRRMGGQWPMIFSGGLSVLAGGSFIASAGAVDPSLANAAGYAIPGAIFFLISAIRLGRAAKGGRA
;
A
#
# COMPACT_ATOMS: atom_id res chain seq x y z
N MET A 1 -38.59 -16.32 -5.69
CA MET A 1 -37.25 -16.16 -6.29
C MET A 1 -36.94 -14.67 -6.21
N SER A 2 -36.19 -14.23 -5.18
CA SER A 2 -35.96 -12.80 -4.94
C SER A 2 -34.71 -12.36 -5.70
N THR A 3 -34.91 -11.78 -6.88
CA THR A 3 -33.86 -11.11 -7.66
C THR A 3 -33.39 -9.90 -6.85
N THR A 4 -32.22 -10.02 -6.23
CA THR A 4 -31.62 -8.90 -5.49
C THR A 4 -31.03 -7.94 -6.52
N THR A 5 -31.79 -6.91 -6.90
CA THR A 5 -31.30 -5.82 -7.75
C THR A 5 -30.20 -5.07 -7.01
N VAL A 6 -28.94 -5.32 -7.36
CA VAL A 6 -27.81 -4.55 -6.84
C VAL A 6 -27.99 -3.10 -7.30
N SER A 7 -28.16 -2.18 -6.35
CA SER A 7 -28.35 -0.77 -6.65
C SER A 7 -27.22 -0.23 -7.55
N PRO A 8 -27.52 0.60 -8.57
CA PRO A 8 -26.55 1.08 -9.55
C PRO A 8 -25.34 1.79 -8.91
N VAL A 9 -25.54 2.44 -7.76
CA VAL A 9 -24.48 3.08 -6.95
C VAL A 9 -23.44 2.07 -6.45
N ILE A 10 -23.87 0.90 -5.97
CA ILE A 10 -22.97 -0.16 -5.48
C ILE A 10 -22.15 -0.73 -6.63
N SER A 11 -22.77 -0.92 -7.79
CA SER A 11 -22.10 -1.40 -9.00
C SER A 11 -21.05 -0.40 -9.51
N GLN A 12 -21.34 0.90 -9.45
CA GLN A 12 -20.41 1.96 -9.86
C GLN A 12 -19.22 2.08 -8.92
N THR A 13 -19.42 2.06 -7.60
CA THR A 13 -18.33 2.06 -6.61
C THR A 13 -17.44 0.82 -6.77
N ALA A 14 -18.03 -0.37 -6.94
CA ALA A 14 -17.25 -1.60 -7.18
C ALA A 14 -16.41 -1.52 -8.47
N SER A 15 -16.93 -0.95 -9.55
CA SER A 15 -16.17 -0.75 -10.80
C SER A 15 -15.01 0.24 -10.62
N ALA A 16 -15.26 1.36 -9.93
CA ALA A 16 -14.24 2.37 -9.66
C ALA A 16 -13.09 1.82 -8.80
N LEU A 17 -13.42 1.10 -7.72
CA LEU A 17 -12.45 0.46 -6.84
C LEU A 17 -11.68 -0.65 -7.55
N ARG A 18 -12.32 -1.41 -8.44
CA ARG A 18 -11.64 -2.43 -9.25
C ARG A 18 -10.57 -1.81 -10.13
N ARG A 19 -10.92 -0.71 -10.82
CA ARG A 19 -9.98 0.04 -11.65
C ARG A 19 -8.83 0.61 -10.82
N LEU A 20 -9.14 1.17 -9.65
CA LEU A 20 -8.14 1.66 -8.70
C LEU A 20 -7.14 0.55 -8.34
N TYR A 21 -7.61 -0.63 -7.95
CA TYR A 21 -6.74 -1.74 -7.56
C TYR A 21 -5.86 -2.25 -8.72
N PHE A 22 -6.36 -2.30 -9.95
CA PHE A 22 -5.50 -2.58 -11.11
C PHE A 22 -4.41 -1.53 -11.32
N VAL A 23 -4.76 -0.24 -11.19
CA VAL A 23 -3.80 0.85 -11.33
C VAL A 23 -2.74 0.79 -10.22
N ARG A 24 -3.13 0.50 -8.97
CA ARG A 24 -2.19 0.31 -7.85
C ARG A 24 -1.27 -0.89 -8.06
N ALA A 25 -1.79 -2.00 -8.57
CA ALA A 25 -0.98 -3.17 -8.89
C ALA A 25 0.04 -2.87 -9.99
N ALA A 26 -0.39 -2.25 -11.09
CA ALA A 26 0.49 -1.87 -12.19
C ALA A 26 1.56 -0.88 -11.74
N PHE A 27 1.17 0.15 -10.98
CA PHE A 27 2.09 1.11 -10.39
C PHE A 27 3.13 0.41 -9.51
N ALA A 28 2.73 -0.46 -8.59
CA ALA A 28 3.65 -1.14 -7.69
C ALA A 28 4.67 -2.02 -8.44
N VAL A 29 4.25 -2.72 -9.49
CA VAL A 29 5.16 -3.53 -10.34
C VAL A 29 6.14 -2.64 -11.10
N VAL A 30 5.63 -1.60 -11.79
CA VAL A 30 6.46 -0.68 -12.58
C VAL A 30 7.45 0.05 -11.66
N TRP A 31 6.97 0.54 -10.53
CA TRP A 31 7.78 1.22 -9.53
C TRP A 31 8.87 0.29 -8.99
N ALA A 32 8.54 -0.95 -8.62
CA ALA A 32 9.53 -1.90 -8.11
C ALA A 32 10.61 -2.20 -9.17
N ALA A 33 10.20 -2.43 -10.43
CA ALA A 33 11.14 -2.69 -11.51
C ALA A 33 12.08 -1.51 -11.78
N LEU A 34 11.53 -0.29 -11.88
CA LEU A 34 12.32 0.93 -12.07
C LEU A 34 13.26 1.18 -10.90
N THR A 35 12.77 1.03 -9.68
CA THR A 35 13.55 1.30 -8.46
C THR A 35 14.67 0.28 -8.31
N MET A 36 14.40 -1.02 -8.50
CA MET A 36 15.45 -2.04 -8.46
C MET A 36 16.54 -1.81 -9.52
N ALA A 37 16.18 -1.28 -10.70
CA ALA A 37 17.15 -0.97 -11.76
C ALA A 37 18.10 0.18 -11.40
N VAL A 38 17.73 1.06 -10.44
CA VAL A 38 18.52 2.25 -10.07
C VAL A 38 18.93 2.30 -8.60
N ALA A 39 18.50 1.33 -7.77
CA ALA A 39 18.71 1.32 -6.31
C ALA A 39 20.15 0.99 -5.86
N GLY A 40 21.09 0.81 -6.79
CA GLY A 40 22.50 0.57 -6.49
C GLY A 40 23.19 1.77 -5.85
N GLU A 41 22.72 2.99 -6.15
CA GLU A 41 23.24 4.23 -5.57
C GLU A 41 22.09 5.19 -5.24
N LEU A 42 22.31 6.03 -4.22
CA LEU A 42 21.40 7.13 -3.98
C LEU A 42 21.71 8.28 -4.92
N ASN A 43 20.84 8.44 -5.90
CA ASN A 43 20.81 9.59 -6.80
C ASN A 43 19.40 10.22 -6.81
N LEU A 44 19.26 11.31 -7.57
CA LEU A 44 17.98 12.02 -7.68
C LEU A 44 16.83 11.11 -8.16
N ILE A 45 17.10 10.18 -9.07
CA ILE A 45 16.08 9.27 -9.62
C ILE A 45 15.60 8.32 -8.51
N THR A 46 16.51 7.69 -7.77
CA THR A 46 16.18 6.81 -6.65
C THR A 46 15.39 7.57 -5.58
N ALA A 47 15.83 8.78 -5.21
CA ALA A 47 15.12 9.62 -4.26
C ALA A 47 13.68 9.95 -4.71
N VAL A 48 13.52 10.39 -5.97
CA VAL A 48 12.21 10.72 -6.55
C VAL A 48 11.29 9.49 -6.60
N LEU A 49 11.81 8.32 -6.96
CA LEU A 49 11.05 7.08 -6.94
C LEU A 49 10.55 6.76 -5.53
N PHE A 50 11.40 6.85 -4.50
CA PHE A 50 10.95 6.61 -3.13
C PHE A 50 9.90 7.63 -2.65
N VAL A 51 9.98 8.89 -3.08
CA VAL A 51 8.98 9.93 -2.74
C VAL A 51 7.67 9.74 -3.52
N ILE A 52 7.71 9.34 -4.79
CA ILE A 52 6.49 9.24 -5.61
C ILE A 52 5.57 8.10 -5.16
N TYR A 53 6.12 7.04 -4.55
CA TYR A 53 5.34 5.93 -4.04
C TYR A 53 4.30 6.34 -2.98
N PRO A 54 4.67 6.96 -1.85
CA PRO A 54 3.70 7.41 -0.86
C PRO A 54 2.78 8.51 -1.41
N LEU A 55 3.24 9.37 -2.33
CA LEU A 55 2.37 10.35 -3.00
C LEU A 55 1.29 9.68 -3.84
N PHE A 56 1.64 8.60 -4.55
CA PHE A 56 0.67 7.80 -5.28
C PHE A 56 -0.35 7.15 -4.32
N ASP A 57 0.10 6.66 -3.16
CA ASP A 57 -0.81 6.13 -2.13
C ASP A 57 -1.77 7.20 -1.57
N VAL A 58 -1.33 8.46 -1.41
CA VAL A 58 -2.22 9.58 -1.08
C VAL A 58 -3.27 9.77 -2.17
N GLY A 59 -2.87 9.82 -3.44
CA GLY A 59 -3.78 9.96 -4.57
C GLY A 59 -4.80 8.81 -4.63
N ALA A 60 -4.36 7.57 -4.39
CA ALA A 60 -5.21 6.40 -4.35
C ALA A 60 -6.23 6.46 -3.20
N ALA A 61 -5.81 6.86 -2.00
CA ALA A 61 -6.69 7.00 -0.84
C ALA A 61 -7.72 8.13 -1.01
N VAL A 62 -7.33 9.26 -1.62
CA VAL A 62 -8.25 10.34 -1.96
C VAL A 62 -9.26 9.90 -3.01
N TYR A 63 -8.83 9.15 -4.04
CA TYR A 63 -9.73 8.62 -5.05
C TYR A 63 -10.72 7.61 -4.44
N ASP A 64 -10.26 6.70 -3.58
CA ASP A 64 -11.12 5.77 -2.84
C ASP A 64 -12.18 6.54 -2.05
N LEU A 65 -11.75 7.52 -1.23
CA LEU A 65 -12.65 8.35 -0.42
C LEU A 65 -13.75 9.03 -1.25
N ARG A 66 -13.41 9.53 -2.45
CA ARG A 66 -14.38 10.15 -3.37
C ARG A 66 -15.32 9.16 -4.02
N SER A 67 -14.86 7.92 -4.27
CA SER A 67 -15.62 6.86 -4.92
C SER A 67 -16.52 6.06 -3.97
N SER A 68 -16.18 6.04 -2.68
CA SER A 68 -16.81 5.28 -1.62
C SER A 68 -17.73 6.19 -0.78
N ARG A 69 -18.96 6.44 -1.23
CA ARG A 69 -19.92 7.29 -0.47
C ARG A 69 -20.53 6.65 0.78
N SER A 70 -20.34 5.34 1.02
CA SER A 70 -21.04 4.66 2.13
C SER A 70 -20.44 3.33 2.64
N GLY A 71 -19.20 2.96 2.30
CA GLY A 71 -18.70 1.59 2.55
C GLY A 71 -17.42 1.42 3.38
N THR A 72 -16.51 2.41 3.36
CA THR A 72 -15.21 2.33 4.03
C THR A 72 -15.17 3.35 5.15
N SER A 73 -14.64 3.00 6.32
CA SER A 73 -14.43 3.95 7.42
C SER A 73 -13.55 5.11 6.93
N PRO A 74 -14.08 6.35 6.83
CA PRO A 74 -13.33 7.50 6.32
C PRO A 74 -12.05 7.74 7.13
N ALA A 75 -12.09 7.41 8.43
CA ALA A 75 -10.97 7.55 9.34
C ALA A 75 -9.72 6.79 8.87
N LEU A 76 -9.86 5.55 8.36
CA LEU A 76 -8.69 4.77 7.89
C LEU A 76 -8.08 5.36 6.62
N LEU A 77 -8.90 5.94 5.73
CA LEU A 77 -8.41 6.63 4.54
C LEU A 77 -7.69 7.93 4.91
N TYR A 78 -8.19 8.69 5.89
CA TYR A 78 -7.48 9.86 6.40
C TYR A 78 -6.15 9.52 7.06
N VAL A 79 -6.10 8.44 7.86
CA VAL A 79 -4.85 7.95 8.45
C VAL A 79 -3.85 7.58 7.34
N ASN A 80 -4.29 6.88 6.29
CA ASN A 80 -3.43 6.55 5.17
C ASN A 80 -2.90 7.82 4.46
N ILE A 81 -3.77 8.78 4.16
CA ILE A 81 -3.37 10.05 3.55
C ILE A 81 -2.33 10.76 4.42
N ALA A 82 -2.57 10.88 5.73
CA ALA A 82 -1.66 11.55 6.64
C ALA A 82 -0.30 10.84 6.73
N VAL A 83 -0.30 9.53 6.99
CA VAL A 83 0.91 8.72 7.11
C VAL A 83 1.71 8.77 5.80
N SER A 84 1.07 8.57 4.65
CA SER A 84 1.74 8.60 3.35
C SER A 84 2.28 10.01 3.03
N THR A 85 1.57 11.08 3.37
CA THR A 85 2.07 12.46 3.19
C THR A 85 3.30 12.71 4.05
N ILE A 86 3.27 12.32 5.33
CA ILE A 86 4.41 12.46 6.25
C ILE A 86 5.60 11.66 5.74
N THR A 87 5.39 10.43 5.26
CA THR A 87 6.44 9.58 4.68
C THR A 87 7.04 10.21 3.42
N ALA A 88 6.23 10.78 2.53
CA ALA A 88 6.74 11.45 1.33
C ALA A 88 7.67 12.61 1.68
N ILE A 89 7.25 13.47 2.63
CA ILE A 89 8.07 14.59 3.12
C ILE A 89 9.34 14.06 3.80
N GLY A 90 9.19 13.05 4.67
CA GLY A 90 10.31 12.43 5.37
C GLY A 90 11.36 11.86 4.43
N LEU A 91 10.94 11.20 3.33
CA LEU A 91 11.85 10.66 2.33
C LEU A 91 12.54 11.75 1.52
N ALA A 92 11.82 12.83 1.17
CA ALA A 92 12.40 13.96 0.47
C ALA A 92 13.51 14.64 1.31
N VAL A 93 13.29 14.79 2.62
CA VAL A 93 14.31 15.31 3.55
C VAL A 93 15.43 14.30 3.75
N ALA A 94 15.11 13.03 4.00
CA ALA A 94 16.08 11.98 4.27
C ALA A 94 17.00 11.69 3.08
N ALA A 95 16.54 11.92 1.85
CA ALA A 95 17.38 11.79 0.66
C ALA A 95 18.61 12.71 0.68
N ALA A 96 18.56 13.85 1.39
CA ALA A 96 19.72 14.72 1.58
C ALA A 96 20.76 14.14 2.57
N SER A 97 20.38 13.13 3.35
CA SER A 97 21.20 12.54 4.42
C SER A 97 21.70 11.14 4.11
N GLY A 98 21.40 10.57 2.93
CA GLY A 98 21.90 9.28 2.49
C GLY A 98 20.91 8.11 2.64
N ILE A 99 21.34 6.94 2.16
CA ILE A 99 20.55 5.69 2.18
C ILE A 99 20.09 5.30 3.60
N PRO A 100 20.92 5.39 4.66
CA PRO A 100 20.50 5.06 6.02
C PRO A 100 19.24 5.82 6.47
N ALA A 101 19.21 7.13 6.23
CA ALA A 101 18.07 7.96 6.62
C ALA A 101 16.80 7.56 5.86
N MET A 102 16.91 7.28 4.56
CA MET A 102 15.77 6.81 3.76
C MET A 102 15.25 5.45 4.24
N LEU A 103 16.14 4.52 4.59
CA LEU A 103 15.77 3.21 5.13
C LEU A 103 15.03 3.33 6.46
N VAL A 104 15.44 4.26 7.33
CA VAL A 104 14.75 4.53 8.60
C VAL A 104 13.34 5.06 8.35
N VAL A 105 13.18 6.06 7.48
CA VAL A 105 11.85 6.63 7.18
C VAL A 105 10.94 5.60 6.52
N TRP A 106 11.45 4.86 5.52
CA TRP A 106 10.71 3.81 4.83
C TRP A 106 10.34 2.66 5.77
N GLY A 107 11.29 2.24 6.61
CA GLY A 107 11.08 1.21 7.61
C GLY A 107 10.05 1.61 8.66
N ALA A 108 10.11 2.84 9.17
CA ALA A 108 9.12 3.37 10.11
C ALA A 108 7.71 3.38 9.50
N TRP A 109 7.58 3.80 8.24
CA TRP A 109 6.32 3.71 7.50
C TRP A 109 5.80 2.27 7.41
N ALA A 110 6.64 1.32 7.03
CA ALA A 110 6.27 -0.09 6.95
C ALA A 110 5.81 -0.65 8.31
N VAL A 111 6.52 -0.31 9.40
CA VAL A 111 6.10 -0.69 10.76
C VAL A 111 4.74 -0.11 11.10
N VAL A 112 4.53 1.18 10.90
CA VAL A 112 3.24 1.84 11.20
C VAL A 112 2.10 1.22 10.38
N ALA A 113 2.30 1.02 9.07
CA ALA A 113 1.33 0.39 8.20
C ALA A 113 1.01 -1.04 8.64
N GLY A 114 2.03 -1.84 8.98
CA GLY A 114 1.89 -3.21 9.46
C GLY A 114 1.16 -3.29 10.80
N VAL A 115 1.47 -2.42 11.76
CA VAL A 115 0.78 -2.34 13.05
C VAL A 115 -0.70 -2.00 12.87
N VAL A 116 -1.02 -1.03 12.01
CA VAL A 116 -2.42 -0.71 11.70
C VAL A 116 -3.14 -1.93 11.10
N GLN A 117 -2.50 -2.65 10.18
CA GLN A 117 -3.06 -3.88 9.61
C GLN A 117 -3.29 -4.97 10.67
N LEU A 118 -2.34 -5.14 11.60
CA LEU A 118 -2.46 -6.07 12.72
C LEU A 118 -3.63 -5.72 13.64
N ILE A 119 -3.74 -4.45 14.06
CA ILE A 119 -4.83 -3.98 14.93
C ILE A 119 -6.18 -4.24 14.28
N VAL A 120 -6.34 -3.84 13.01
CA VAL A 120 -7.59 -4.06 12.27
C VAL A 120 -7.87 -5.55 12.10
N GLY A 121 -6.87 -6.34 11.69
CA GLY A 121 -7.00 -7.77 11.48
C GLY A 121 -7.38 -8.53 12.76
N VAL A 122 -6.73 -8.21 13.88
CA VAL A 122 -7.01 -8.80 15.21
C VAL A 122 -8.39 -8.43 15.70
N ASN A 123 -8.79 -7.15 15.60
CA ASN A 123 -10.12 -6.71 16.02
C ASN A 123 -11.23 -7.35 15.19
N ARG A 124 -10.94 -7.71 13.94
CA ARG A 124 -11.88 -8.30 12.99
C ARG A 124 -11.76 -9.82 12.85
N ARG A 125 -10.88 -10.47 13.61
CA ARG A 125 -10.55 -11.91 13.46
C ARG A 125 -11.75 -12.85 13.60
N ARG A 126 -12.77 -12.46 14.38
CA ARG A 126 -14.01 -13.25 14.58
C ARG A 126 -14.95 -13.23 13.37
N MET A 127 -14.75 -12.34 12.40
CA MET A 127 -15.56 -12.25 11.18
C MET A 127 -15.11 -13.21 10.07
N GLY A 128 -14.07 -14.01 10.31
CA GLY A 128 -13.52 -14.95 9.33
C GLY A 128 -12.67 -14.27 8.24
N GLY A 129 -11.65 -14.98 7.75
CA GLY A 129 -10.86 -14.54 6.58
C GLY A 129 -9.87 -13.38 6.79
N GLN A 130 -9.61 -12.96 8.04
CA GLN A 130 -8.68 -11.85 8.35
C GLN A 130 -7.24 -12.31 8.67
N TRP A 131 -7.00 -13.61 8.79
CA TRP A 131 -5.65 -14.16 8.99
C TRP A 131 -4.62 -13.71 7.93
N PRO A 132 -4.96 -13.56 6.64
CA PRO A 132 -4.03 -12.98 5.65
C PRO A 132 -3.62 -11.54 5.97
N MET A 133 -4.53 -10.74 6.53
CA MET A 133 -4.25 -9.35 6.91
C MET A 133 -3.34 -9.29 8.15
N ILE A 134 -3.54 -10.20 9.10
CA ILE A 134 -2.66 -10.32 10.28
C ILE A 134 -1.25 -10.74 9.84
N PHE A 135 -1.15 -11.75 8.97
CA PHE A 135 0.14 -12.23 8.48
C PHE A 135 0.88 -11.16 7.65
N SER A 136 0.16 -10.48 6.74
CA SER A 136 0.69 -9.35 5.97
C SER A 136 1.18 -8.22 6.88
N GLY A 137 0.38 -7.85 7.89
CA GLY A 137 0.76 -6.83 8.86
C GLY A 137 2.02 -7.22 9.64
N GLY A 138 2.11 -8.49 10.07
CA GLY A 138 3.31 -9.02 10.74
C GLY A 138 4.56 -8.97 9.85
N LEU A 139 4.44 -9.44 8.60
CA LEU A 139 5.54 -9.37 7.62
C LEU A 139 5.98 -7.92 7.37
N SER A 140 5.02 -7.00 7.30
CA SER A 140 5.29 -5.57 7.11
C SER A 140 6.08 -4.97 8.27
N VAL A 141 5.73 -5.31 9.53
CA VAL A 141 6.48 -4.90 10.71
C VAL A 141 7.90 -5.47 10.70
N LEU A 142 8.04 -6.77 10.38
CA LEU A 142 9.35 -7.41 10.31
C LEU A 142 10.23 -6.83 9.20
N ALA A 143 9.66 -6.58 8.01
CA ALA A 143 10.35 -5.93 6.91
C ALA A 143 10.79 -4.51 7.29
N GLY A 144 9.89 -3.72 7.91
CA GLY A 144 10.21 -2.39 8.38
C GLY A 144 11.33 -2.36 9.42
N GLY A 145 11.29 -3.28 10.39
CA GLY A 145 12.37 -3.45 11.37
C GLY A 145 13.70 -3.85 10.71
N SER A 146 13.65 -4.73 9.71
CA SER A 146 14.84 -5.11 8.93
C SER A 146 15.43 -3.92 8.17
N PHE A 147 14.61 -3.06 7.57
CA PHE A 147 15.10 -1.84 6.90
C PHE A 147 15.79 -0.90 7.88
N ILE A 148 15.18 -0.65 9.05
CA ILE A 148 15.78 0.19 10.09
C ILE A 148 17.11 -0.42 10.57
N ALA A 149 17.17 -1.73 10.80
CA ALA A 149 18.42 -2.40 11.19
C ALA A 149 19.49 -2.30 10.09
N SER A 150 19.11 -2.47 8.83
CA SER A 150 20.03 -2.39 7.69
C SER A 150 20.59 -0.98 7.46
N ALA A 151 19.97 0.06 8.02
CA ALA A 151 20.50 1.42 7.96
C ALA A 151 21.86 1.57 8.67
N GLY A 152 22.18 0.70 9.62
CA GLY A 152 23.48 0.65 10.31
C GLY A 152 24.50 -0.32 9.71
N ALA A 153 24.21 -0.93 8.56
CA ALA A 153 25.13 -1.85 7.89
C ALA A 153 26.33 -1.11 7.28
N VAL A 154 27.41 -1.85 7.01
CA VAL A 154 28.63 -1.30 6.36
C VAL A 154 28.33 -0.75 4.96
N ASP A 155 27.43 -1.42 4.23
CA ASP A 155 26.97 -1.01 2.90
C ASP A 155 25.44 -1.09 2.81
N PRO A 156 24.72 -0.05 3.28
CA PRO A 156 23.27 -0.04 3.35
C PRO A 156 22.67 0.14 1.95
N SER A 157 21.65 -0.66 1.60
CA SER A 157 21.05 -0.69 0.27
C SER A 157 19.52 -0.56 0.30
N LEU A 158 18.98 0.18 -0.68
CA LEU A 158 17.53 0.34 -0.88
C LEU A 158 16.89 -0.82 -1.68
N ALA A 159 17.68 -1.78 -2.19
CA ALA A 159 17.17 -2.86 -3.05
C ALA A 159 16.08 -3.69 -2.37
N ASN A 160 16.27 -4.04 -1.09
CA ASN A 160 15.28 -4.80 -0.33
C ASN A 160 13.99 -3.99 -0.09
N ALA A 161 14.12 -2.67 0.12
CA ALA A 161 12.99 -1.77 0.26
C ALA A 161 12.19 -1.62 -1.05
N ALA A 162 12.88 -1.65 -2.21
CA ALA A 162 12.23 -1.65 -3.52
C ALA A 162 11.45 -2.95 -3.78
N GLY A 163 12.05 -4.11 -3.47
CA GLY A 163 11.41 -5.42 -3.64
C GLY A 163 10.17 -5.63 -2.76
N TYR A 164 10.08 -4.92 -1.64
CA TYR A 164 8.95 -4.99 -0.70
C TYR A 164 7.61 -4.54 -1.30
N ALA A 165 7.60 -3.77 -2.38
CA ALA A 165 6.37 -3.38 -3.07
C ALA A 165 5.69 -4.56 -3.81
N ILE A 166 6.41 -5.65 -4.11
CA ILE A 166 5.91 -6.80 -4.90
C ILE A 166 4.75 -7.52 -4.19
N PRO A 167 4.84 -7.90 -2.90
CA PRO A 167 3.70 -8.41 -2.15
C PRO A 167 2.47 -7.50 -2.22
N GLY A 168 2.66 -6.18 -2.13
CA GLY A 168 1.59 -5.18 -2.27
C GLY A 168 0.88 -5.26 -3.62
N ALA A 169 1.64 -5.38 -4.72
CA ALA A 169 1.10 -5.55 -6.05
C ALA A 169 0.20 -6.80 -6.18
N ILE A 170 0.63 -7.92 -5.60
CA ILE A 170 -0.13 -9.17 -5.58
C ILE A 170 -1.46 -8.96 -4.84
N PHE A 171 -1.44 -8.31 -3.68
CA PHE A 171 -2.65 -8.04 -2.90
C PHE A 171 -3.63 -7.12 -3.64
N PHE A 172 -3.14 -6.09 -4.33
CA PHE A 172 -3.99 -5.25 -5.16
C PHE A 172 -4.61 -6.03 -6.33
N LEU A 173 -3.84 -6.89 -6.99
CA LEU A 173 -4.34 -7.71 -8.08
C LEU A 173 -5.43 -8.69 -7.61
N ILE A 174 -5.20 -9.39 -6.49
CA ILE A 174 -6.19 -10.27 -5.87
C ILE A 174 -7.48 -9.49 -5.55
N SER A 175 -7.34 -8.29 -4.95
CA SER A 175 -8.48 -7.43 -4.62
C SER A 175 -9.27 -7.00 -5.86
N ALA A 176 -8.58 -6.63 -6.95
CA ALA A 176 -9.22 -6.29 -8.22
C ALA A 176 -10.01 -7.46 -8.82
N ILE A 177 -9.43 -8.67 -8.82
CA ILE A 177 -10.07 -9.87 -9.35
C ILE A 177 -11.32 -10.23 -8.54
N ARG A 178 -11.25 -10.18 -7.20
CA ARG A 178 -12.39 -10.48 -6.32
C ARG A 178 -13.54 -9.50 -6.54
N LEU A 179 -13.25 -8.21 -6.69
CA LEU A 179 -14.28 -7.19 -6.92
C LEU A 179 -14.97 -7.35 -8.30
N GLY A 180 -14.22 -7.79 -9.31
CA GLY A 180 -14.79 -8.14 -10.62
C GLY A 180 -15.74 -9.34 -10.58
N ARG A 181 -15.48 -10.34 -9.72
CA ARG A 181 -16.37 -11.49 -9.53
C ARG A 181 -17.65 -11.10 -8.78
N ALA A 182 -17.56 -10.30 -7.72
CA ALA A 182 -18.72 -9.83 -6.97
C ALA A 182 -19.68 -8.99 -7.84
N ALA A 183 -19.15 -8.15 -8.73
CA ALA A 183 -19.96 -7.37 -9.66
C ALA A 183 -20.68 -8.21 -10.75
N LYS A 184 -20.13 -9.39 -11.10
CA LYS A 184 -20.76 -10.33 -12.05
C LYS A 184 -21.76 -11.29 -11.37
N GLY A 185 -21.48 -11.72 -10.14
CA GLY A 185 -22.35 -12.65 -9.40
C GLY A 185 -23.66 -12.05 -8.90
N GLY A 186 -23.76 -10.72 -8.76
CA GLY A 186 -25.01 -10.02 -8.45
C GLY A 186 -25.91 -9.72 -9.66
N ARG A 187 -25.60 -10.31 -10.82
CA ARG A 187 -26.32 -10.14 -12.09
C ARG A 187 -27.02 -11.42 -12.57
N ALA A 188 -27.00 -12.48 -11.75
CA ALA A 188 -27.61 -13.80 -12.02
C ALA A 188 -28.88 -14.00 -11.20
#